data_AF-A0A0D0CIW7-F1
#
_entry.id   AF-A0A0D0CIW7-F1
#
_cell.length_a   1.000
_cell.length_b   1.000
_cell.length_c   1.000
_cell.angle_alpha   90.00
_cell.angle_beta   90.00
_cell.angle_gamma   90.00
#
_symmetry.space_group_name_H-M   'P 1'
#
loop_
_entity.id
_entity.type
_entity.pdbx_description
1 polymer ?
#
loop_
_entity_poly.entity_id
_entity_poly.type
_entity_poly.pdbx_seq_one_letter_code
_entity_poly.pdbx_strand_id
1 'polypeptide(L)'
;MVNHSTPFHRDHNNRVQWYDLLASIGTYVSAWFKVPTLGTACYYPPRSVIAVSGLLVRHGVGPTEGNHLCFVSYMRDNVHQAMGVQRSDWVCYCALPALWAGNV
;
A
#
# COMPACT_ATOMS: atom_id res chain seq x y z
N MET A 1 -9.96 -15.28 17.05
CA MET A 1 -9.62 -14.06 16.29
C MET A 1 -10.38 -14.13 14.98
N VAL A 2 -11.20 -13.14 14.63
CA VAL A 2 -12.00 -13.16 13.39
C VAL A 2 -11.23 -12.38 12.33
N ASN A 3 -11.04 -12.95 11.14
CA ASN A 3 -10.41 -12.24 10.03
C ASN A 3 -11.22 -10.99 9.69
N HIS A 4 -10.57 -9.82 9.75
CA HIS A 4 -11.20 -8.59 9.26
C HIS A 4 -11.22 -8.62 7.74
N SER A 5 -12.43 -8.59 7.17
CA SER A 5 -12.59 -8.24 5.76
C SER A 5 -12.26 -6.76 5.58
N THR A 6 -11.75 -6.42 4.41
CA THR A 6 -11.51 -5.03 4.02
C THR A 6 -12.50 -4.66 2.93
N PRO A 7 -13.59 -3.92 3.27
CA PRO A 7 -14.56 -3.45 2.29
C PRO A 7 -13.88 -2.64 1.19
N PHE A 8 -14.52 -2.56 0.03
CA PHE A 8 -13.97 -1.82 -1.09
C PHE A 8 -13.94 -0.31 -0.81
N HIS A 9 -12.75 0.28 -0.75
CA HIS A 9 -12.53 1.69 -0.42
C HIS A 9 -11.36 2.29 -1.21
N ARG A 10 -11.14 3.59 -1.04
CA ARG A 10 -9.95 4.34 -1.45
C ARG A 10 -9.35 4.99 -0.21
N ASP A 11 -8.03 5.11 -0.20
CA ASP A 11 -7.27 5.77 0.85
C ASP A 11 -7.11 7.27 0.55
N HIS A 12 -8.17 8.04 0.80
CA HIS A 12 -8.25 9.45 0.43
C HIS A 12 -7.17 10.35 1.06
N ASN A 13 -6.54 9.90 2.15
CA ASN A 13 -5.48 10.63 2.84
C ASN A 13 -4.08 10.15 2.47
N ASN A 14 -3.97 9.21 1.53
CA ASN A 14 -2.70 8.73 1.05
C ASN A 14 -2.09 9.71 0.04
N ARG A 15 -0.78 9.73 -0.04
CA ARG A 15 -0.06 10.62 -0.94
C ARG A 15 0.05 10.02 -2.33
N VAL A 16 -0.28 10.81 -3.37
CA VAL A 16 -0.27 10.34 -4.77
C VAL A 16 1.08 9.81 -5.24
N GLN A 17 2.18 10.31 -4.65
CA GLN A 17 3.53 9.91 -5.00
C GLN A 17 3.99 8.58 -4.36
N TRP A 18 3.15 7.94 -3.55
CA TRP A 18 3.53 6.75 -2.78
C TRP A 18 2.54 5.62 -3.02
N TYR A 19 3.06 4.39 -2.93
CA TYR A 19 2.25 3.18 -2.89
C TYR A 19 1.96 2.80 -1.44
N ASP A 20 0.76 2.29 -1.21
CA ASP A 20 0.46 1.45 -0.06
C ASP A 20 1.09 0.09 -0.30
N LEU A 21 1.94 -0.34 0.63
CA LEU A 21 2.54 -1.67 0.63
C LEU A 21 1.79 -2.54 1.64
N LEU A 22 1.09 -3.55 1.13
CA LEU A 22 0.29 -4.48 1.91
C LEU A 22 0.99 -5.83 1.93
N ALA A 23 1.53 -6.21 3.10
CA ALA A 23 2.16 -7.49 3.31
C ALA A 23 1.18 -8.47 3.96
N SER A 24 1.00 -9.64 3.34
CA SER A 24 0.14 -10.69 3.85
C SER A 24 0.91 -11.71 4.69
N ILE A 25 0.41 -11.99 5.88
CA ILE A 25 0.97 -12.95 6.83
C ILE A 25 -0.16 -13.84 7.39
N GLY A 26 0.18 -15.10 7.67
CA GLY A 26 -0.70 -16.01 8.39
C GLY A 26 -0.88 -17.35 7.71
N THR A 27 -1.87 -18.10 8.19
CA THR A 27 -2.21 -19.45 7.74
C THR A 27 -3.64 -19.43 7.23
N TYR A 28 -3.81 -19.07 5.96
CA TYR A 28 -5.09 -19.05 5.26
C TYR A 28 -4.92 -19.67 3.86
N VAL A 29 -6.01 -20.20 3.31
CA VAL A 29 -5.95 -21.05 2.11
C VAL A 29 -6.00 -20.28 0.80
N SER A 30 -6.71 -19.15 0.74
CA SER A 30 -6.82 -18.33 -0.48
C SER A 30 -7.41 -16.96 -0.17
N ALA A 31 -6.74 -15.90 -0.62
CA ALA A 31 -7.29 -14.55 -0.61
C ALA A 31 -7.03 -13.88 -1.96
N TRP A 32 -7.93 -12.97 -2.33
CA TRP A 32 -7.87 -12.21 -3.57
C TRP A 32 -7.95 -10.74 -3.23
N PHE A 33 -6.96 -9.99 -3.69
CA PHE A 33 -6.97 -8.54 -3.63
C PHE A 33 -7.69 -8.01 -4.86
N LYS A 34 -8.89 -7.48 -4.67
CA LYS A 34 -9.75 -7.03 -5.77
C LYS A 34 -9.54 -5.54 -6.00
N VAL A 35 -9.43 -5.15 -7.26
CA VAL A 35 -9.27 -3.75 -7.69
C VAL A 35 -10.36 -3.42 -8.71
N PRO A 36 -11.62 -3.19 -8.27
CA PRO A 36 -12.73 -2.93 -9.18
C PRO A 36 -12.52 -1.77 -10.15
N THR A 37 -11.75 -0.73 -9.76
CA THR A 37 -11.43 0.39 -10.66
C THR A 37 -10.72 -0.07 -11.94
N LEU A 38 -9.95 -1.16 -11.87
CA LEU A 38 -9.23 -1.72 -13.00
C LEU A 38 -9.89 -2.99 -13.55
N GLY A 39 -11.04 -3.41 -13.00
CA GLY A 39 -11.72 -4.65 -13.38
C GLY A 39 -10.90 -5.92 -13.12
N THR A 40 -9.92 -5.88 -12.22
CA THR A 40 -8.96 -6.99 -12.00
C THR A 40 -8.90 -7.44 -10.55
N ALA A 41 -8.28 -8.59 -10.33
CA ALA A 41 -7.94 -9.12 -9.02
C ALA A 41 -6.57 -9.81 -9.06
N CYS A 42 -5.81 -9.67 -7.99
CA CYS A 42 -4.53 -10.33 -7.82
C CYS A 42 -4.66 -11.45 -6.79
N TYR A 43 -4.05 -12.60 -7.09
CA TYR A 43 -3.91 -13.67 -6.09
C TYR A 43 -3.02 -13.15 -4.95
N TYR A 44 -3.51 -13.25 -3.73
CA TYR A 44 -2.89 -12.65 -2.55
C TYR A 44 -2.67 -13.72 -1.47
N PRO A 45 -1.67 -14.62 -1.64
CA PRO A 45 -1.38 -15.69 -0.69
C PRO A 45 -0.57 -15.20 0.52
N PRO A 46 -0.45 -16.00 1.59
CA PRO A 46 0.48 -15.70 2.66
C PRO A 46 1.90 -15.48 2.11
N ARG A 47 2.67 -14.58 2.74
CA ARG A 47 4.04 -14.21 2.34
C ARG A 47 4.12 -13.49 0.98
N SER A 48 3.06 -12.74 0.63
CA SER A 48 3.05 -11.87 -0.55
C SER A 48 2.97 -10.40 -0.14
N VAL A 49 3.36 -9.52 -1.08
CA VAL A 49 3.23 -8.07 -0.93
C VAL A 49 2.51 -7.51 -2.16
N ILE A 50 1.54 -6.63 -1.94
CA ILE A 50 0.91 -5.83 -2.98
C ILE A 50 1.33 -4.38 -2.80
N ALA A 51 1.79 -3.76 -3.89
CA ALA A 51 1.95 -2.32 -3.99
C ALA A 51 0.76 -1.74 -4.76
N VAL A 52 0.02 -0.82 -4.15
CA VAL A 52 -1.17 -0.22 -4.76
C VAL A 52 -1.21 1.27 -4.50
N SER A 53 -1.74 2.06 -5.44
CA SER A 53 -2.07 3.46 -5.17
C SER A 53 -3.47 3.53 -4.58
N GLY A 54 -3.61 3.41 -3.26
CA GLY A 54 -4.91 3.39 -2.59
C GLY A 54 -5.71 4.67 -2.77
N LEU A 55 -5.05 5.79 -3.07
CA LEU A 55 -5.71 7.04 -3.46
C LEU A 55 -6.44 6.92 -4.82
N LEU A 56 -5.81 6.30 -5.81
CA LEU A 56 -6.33 6.25 -7.18
C LEU A 56 -7.33 5.12 -7.37
N VAL A 57 -7.01 3.92 -6.87
CA VAL A 57 -7.80 2.72 -7.15
C VAL A 57 -8.63 2.28 -5.96
N ARG A 58 -9.91 2.01 -6.22
CA ARG A 58 -10.78 1.37 -5.24
C ARG A 58 -10.36 -0.09 -5.12
N HIS A 59 -10.11 -0.55 -3.90
CA HIS A 59 -9.58 -1.89 -3.63
C HIS A 59 -10.12 -2.47 -2.32
N GLY A 60 -9.96 -3.79 -2.14
CA GLY A 60 -10.29 -4.46 -0.89
C GLY A 60 -10.08 -5.98 -0.95
N VAL A 61 -10.25 -6.63 0.19
CA VAL A 61 -10.04 -8.07 0.38
C VAL A 61 -11.27 -8.66 1.04
N GLY A 62 -11.85 -9.69 0.42
CA GLY A 62 -13.00 -10.40 0.96
C GLY A 62 -12.65 -11.28 2.17
N PRO A 63 -13.65 -11.90 2.81
CA PRO A 63 -13.41 -12.92 3.84
C PRO A 63 -12.54 -14.06 3.31
N THR A 64 -11.71 -14.63 4.17
CA THR A 64 -10.88 -15.81 3.87
C THR A 64 -10.94 -16.79 5.03
N GLU A 65 -10.79 -18.08 4.73
CA GLU A 65 -10.72 -19.16 5.71
C GLU A 65 -9.31 -19.30 6.27
N GLY A 66 -9.19 -19.36 7.60
CA GLY A 66 -7.92 -19.42 8.33
C GLY A 66 -7.62 -18.13 9.09
N ASN A 67 -6.34 -17.84 9.35
CA ASN A 67 -5.90 -16.59 10.00
C ASN A 67 -5.16 -15.72 8.97
N HIS A 68 -5.71 -14.55 8.66
CA HIS A 68 -5.12 -13.58 7.74
C HIS A 68 -4.83 -12.26 8.47
N LEU A 69 -3.55 -11.92 8.52
CA LEU A 69 -3.04 -10.66 9.06
C LEU A 69 -2.40 -9.86 7.91
N CYS A 70 -2.76 -8.59 7.79
CA CYS A 70 -2.19 -7.68 6.81
C CYS A 70 -1.43 -6.55 7.52
N PHE A 71 -0.16 -6.36 7.18
CA PHE A 71 0.59 -5.15 7.55
C PHE A 71 0.55 -4.16 6.39
N VAL A 72 0.19 -2.91 6.68
CA VAL A 72 0.12 -1.86 5.68
C VAL A 72 1.13 -0.77 6.01
N SER A 73 2.02 -0.48 5.06
CA SER A 73 2.92 0.67 5.10
C SER A 73 2.48 1.68 4.05
N TYR A 74 2.22 2.91 4.45
CA TYR A 74 1.67 3.96 3.60
C TYR A 74 2.10 5.35 4.07
N MET A 75 1.91 6.35 3.21
CA MET A 75 2.38 7.71 3.46
C MET A 75 1.25 8.72 3.60
N ARG A 76 1.19 9.40 4.74
CA ARG A 76 0.26 10.52 4.96
C ARG A 76 1.00 11.84 5.16
N ASP A 77 0.56 12.87 4.44
CA ASP A 77 1.14 14.20 4.55
C ASP A 77 0.98 14.82 5.94
N ASN A 78 -0.14 14.54 6.62
CA ASN A 78 -0.40 15.10 7.95
C ASN A 78 0.58 14.59 9.02
N VAL A 79 1.10 13.37 8.88
CA VAL A 79 2.12 12.83 9.81
C VAL A 79 3.44 13.58 9.63
N HIS A 80 3.90 13.77 8.39
CA HIS A 80 5.12 14.54 8.14
C HIS A 80 4.99 16.01 8.58
N GLN A 81 3.84 16.64 8.29
CA GLN A 81 3.57 18.01 8.74
C GLN A 81 3.61 18.11 10.27
N ALA A 82 2.98 17.18 10.97
CA ALA A 82 2.98 17.16 12.44
C ALA A 82 4.38 16.95 13.03
N MET A 83 5.24 16.19 12.34
CA MET A 83 6.61 15.92 12.77
C MET A 83 7.62 16.96 12.25
N GLY A 84 7.20 17.95 11.46
CA GLY A 84 8.08 18.94 10.85
C GLY A 84 9.10 18.36 9.87
N VAL A 85 8.87 17.14 9.37
CA VAL A 85 9.79 16.45 8.45
C VAL A 85 9.46 16.83 7.01
N GLN A 86 10.52 17.11 6.23
CA GLN A 86 10.38 17.39 4.80
C GLN A 86 9.78 16.20 4.07
N ARG A 87 8.90 16.50 3.12
CA ARG A 87 8.15 15.49 2.39
C ARG A 87 9.03 14.92 1.28
N SER A 88 9.15 13.59 1.20
CA SER A 88 9.85 12.94 0.08
C SER A 88 8.98 12.97 -1.18
N ASP A 89 9.31 13.82 -2.15
CA ASP A 89 8.69 13.83 -3.48
C ASP A 89 9.22 12.69 -4.36
N TRP A 90 8.58 12.49 -5.52
CA TRP A 90 9.14 11.60 -6.54
C TRP A 90 10.57 12.05 -6.87
N VAL A 91 11.46 11.06 -7.01
CA VAL A 91 12.75 11.32 -7.61
C VAL A 91 12.52 11.74 -9.07
N CYS A 92 12.76 13.01 -9.37
CA CYS A 92 12.80 13.47 -10.75
C CYS A 92 14.11 12.97 -11.38
N TYR A 93 14.06 12.42 -12.60
CA TYR A 93 15.26 11.97 -13.30
C TYR A 93 16.32 13.08 -13.39
N CYS A 94 15.88 14.33 -13.58
CA CYS A 94 16.75 15.51 -13.60
C CYS A 94 17.44 15.79 -12.25
N ALA A 95 16.91 15.27 -11.15
CA ALA A 95 17.47 15.43 -9.80
C ALA A 95 18.39 14.27 -9.38
N LEU A 96 18.41 13.16 -10.14
CA LEU A 96 19.28 12.00 -9.85
C LEU A 96 20.77 12.37 -9.77
N PRO A 97 21.35 13.20 -10.67
CA PRO A 97 22.76 13.57 -10.58
C PRO A 97 23.11 14.29 -9.26
N ALA A 98 22.21 15.13 -8.75
CA ALA A 98 22.41 15.86 -7.50
C ALA A 98 22.34 14.93 -6.27
N LEU A 99 21.49 13.90 -6.30
CA LEU A 99 21.40 12.90 -5.24
C LEU A 99 22.65 12.01 -5.17
N TRP A 100 23.33 11.79 -6.30
CA TRP A 100 24.50 10.92 -6.39
C TRP A 100 25.81 11.70 -6.15
N ALA A 101 25.80 13.00 -6.43
CA ALA A 101 26.93 13.91 -6.14
C ALA A 101 27.07 14.24 -4.64
N GLY A 102 26.06 13.95 -3.83
CA GLY A 102 26.01 14.29 -2.40
C GLY A 102 26.50 13.21 -1.43
N ASN A 103 27.02 12.07 -1.90
CA ASN A 103 27.53 10.99 -1.04
C ASN A 103 28.84 10.40 -1.58
N VAL A 104 29.95 11.12 -1.34
CA VAL A 104 31.28 10.56 -1.01
C VAL A 104 31.89 11.42 0.08
#